data_AF-W4K333-F1
#
_entry.id   AF-W4K333-F1
#
_cell.length_a   1.000
_cell.length_b   1.000
_cell.length_c   1.000
_cell.angle_alpha   90.00
_cell.angle_beta   90.00
_cell.angle_gamma   90.00
#
_symmetry.space_group_name_H-M   'P 1'
#
loop_
_entity.id
_entity.type
_entity.pdbx_description
1 polymer ?
#
loop_
_entity_poly.entity_id
_entity_poly.type
_entity_poly.pdbx_seq_one_letter_code
_entity_poly.pdbx_strand_id
1 'polypeptide(L)'
;MGVFNPKMLDASIRDVVSSLSNDQKTDVLLYAMALLPSNPSSRTIIENAVQSCLQISSVYPRKVIQARLLRAKARFATGLRGAAHQDLQAILLIDPNHSEARALMPQAGAMSAAGELTGNVNGQPRFSPELWREIATYLPRKDLKNLLFVPHALSSVASQLLFRKLHLQFGTGRFYASNDGLSDGSAIDKWHDQRSADILTRIVSDPNYACLVRTLVVSAPQREESVLTTFQIGMLANALPKLTNLKTFSCSMGTQTMASVLSTLEKTHPNLRDLRLVCTTDQSPPLPQLPQLTSFTYISSDLAPALKGYASDLVVTLRKISIHVSCVAPAGLISVNNLTTVDVTAIIEDTSFFTELLTNGHYLEILRIQCRLGGRCVPSKAFRNVAPLQALRSFVLNILSVPREFNDPDLFPSVANFVRQHPFLRGLGILKSHEVDRVNYDASIWGVLPTLGQLQSLSIYIPNDLALTLSTWLIPRTVTSLHMTTPPNQDTSLIAQAWPGLPPKIKFLSLTTQLTQEMQNSLLDKLQDLRLLRLQGSYHTVLRDEINMVEGESWPARRSRFYSQDWYEWLDCEEPGLMSAGLSYLHV
;
A
#
# COMPACT_ATOMS: atom_id res chain seq x y z
N MET A 1 -10.90 51.23 6.74
CA MET A 1 -11.93 50.24 6.34
C MET A 1 -12.43 49.56 7.61
N GLY A 2 -13.71 49.70 7.94
CA GLY A 2 -14.26 49.15 9.18
C GLY A 2 -14.21 47.62 9.18
N VAL A 3 -13.68 47.03 10.24
CA VAL A 3 -13.65 45.57 10.44
C VAL A 3 -15.06 45.11 10.78
N PHE A 4 -15.77 44.58 9.79
CA PHE A 4 -17.10 43.99 9.99
C PHE A 4 -16.97 42.61 10.64
N ASN A 5 -17.61 42.42 11.80
CA ASN A 5 -17.66 41.13 12.48
C ASN A 5 -18.92 40.35 12.04
N PRO A 6 -18.79 39.28 11.23
CA PRO A 6 -19.94 38.52 10.74
C PRO A 6 -20.77 37.87 11.87
N LYS A 7 -20.16 37.62 13.04
CA LYS A 7 -20.88 37.06 14.20
C LYS A 7 -21.94 38.00 14.76
N MET A 8 -21.77 39.32 14.58
CA MET A 8 -22.81 40.28 14.98
C MET A 8 -24.04 40.16 14.10
N LEU A 9 -23.85 39.93 12.79
CA LEU A 9 -24.95 39.71 11.87
C LEU A 9 -25.70 38.42 12.17
N ASP A 10 -24.98 37.32 12.47
CA ASP A 10 -25.60 36.05 12.85
C ASP A 10 -26.45 36.17 14.13
N ALA A 11 -25.96 36.93 15.12
CA ALA A 11 -26.69 37.23 16.33
C ALA A 11 -27.94 38.07 16.03
N SER A 12 -27.82 39.13 15.24
CA SER A 12 -28.97 39.96 14.83
C SER A 12 -30.01 39.18 14.04
N ILE A 13 -29.61 38.30 13.11
CA ILE A 13 -30.53 37.43 12.37
C ILE A 13 -31.28 36.51 13.35
N ARG A 14 -30.57 35.90 14.30
CA ARG A 14 -31.18 35.03 15.31
C ARG A 14 -32.19 35.77 16.18
N ASP A 15 -31.85 36.96 16.65
CA ASP A 15 -32.70 37.77 17.51
C ASP A 15 -33.96 38.22 16.76
N VAL A 16 -33.82 38.71 15.53
CA VAL A 16 -34.96 39.07 14.67
C VAL A 16 -35.84 37.85 14.42
N VAL A 17 -35.26 36.73 13.99
CA VAL A 17 -36.01 35.50 13.70
C VAL A 17 -36.71 34.98 14.95
N SER A 18 -36.14 35.12 16.16
CA SER A 18 -36.76 34.66 17.40
C SER A 18 -38.09 35.34 17.69
N SER A 19 -38.23 36.61 17.31
CA SER A 19 -39.42 37.44 17.49
C SER A 19 -40.55 37.16 16.48
N LEU A 20 -40.25 36.43 15.41
CA LEU A 20 -41.21 36.10 14.36
C LEU A 20 -42.15 34.96 14.74
N SER A 21 -43.37 34.98 14.20
CA SER A 21 -44.29 33.83 14.28
C SER A 21 -43.76 32.65 13.46
N ASN A 22 -44.23 31.43 13.73
CA ASN A 22 -43.80 30.24 12.96
C ASN A 22 -44.10 30.36 11.46
N ASP A 23 -45.18 31.06 11.10
CA ASP A 23 -45.53 31.31 9.70
C ASP A 23 -44.54 32.27 9.02
N GLN A 24 -44.14 33.33 9.71
CA GLN A 24 -43.12 34.28 9.25
C GLN A 24 -41.72 33.66 9.21
N LYS A 25 -41.38 32.80 10.19
CA LYS A 25 -40.13 32.01 10.19
C LYS A 25 -40.05 31.11 8.96
N THR A 26 -41.18 30.54 8.55
CA THR A 26 -41.27 29.70 7.35
C THR A 26 -40.98 30.52 6.09
N ASP A 27 -41.46 31.77 6.00
CA ASP A 27 -41.19 32.65 4.85
C ASP A 27 -39.70 33.02 4.75
N VAL A 28 -39.10 33.39 5.88
CA VAL A 28 -37.66 33.68 5.95
C VAL A 28 -36.85 32.46 5.53
N LEU A 29 -37.23 31.26 5.98
CA LEU A 29 -36.54 30.02 5.64
C LEU A 29 -36.69 29.66 4.15
N LEU A 30 -37.89 29.78 3.58
CA LEU A 30 -38.13 29.55 2.14
C LEU A 30 -37.33 30.52 1.26
N TYR A 31 -37.28 31.80 1.66
CA TYR A 31 -36.49 32.81 0.97
C TYR A 31 -34.99 32.51 1.04
N ALA A 32 -34.46 32.19 2.24
CA ALA A 32 -33.06 31.84 2.42
C ALA A 32 -32.64 30.60 1.63
N MET A 33 -33.49 29.56 1.60
CA MET A 33 -33.22 28.34 0.83
C MET A 33 -33.17 28.60 -0.69
N ALA A 34 -33.98 29.50 -1.21
CA ALA A 34 -33.98 29.85 -2.64
C ALA A 34 -32.67 30.52 -3.09
N LEU A 35 -31.92 31.11 -2.16
CA LEU A 35 -30.62 31.73 -2.42
C LEU A 35 -29.44 30.75 -2.31
N LEU A 36 -29.66 29.53 -1.81
CA LEU A 36 -28.61 28.53 -1.69
C LEU A 36 -28.23 27.98 -3.08
N PRO A 37 -26.93 27.78 -3.36
CA PRO A 37 -26.49 27.22 -4.63
C PRO A 37 -26.95 25.75 -4.74
N SER A 38 -27.28 25.30 -5.95
CA SER A 38 -27.79 23.95 -6.25
C SER A 38 -26.66 22.91 -6.22
N ASN A 39 -26.05 22.71 -5.04
CA ASN A 39 -24.86 21.91 -4.83
C ASN A 39 -25.19 20.68 -3.96
N PRO A 40 -24.42 19.59 -4.02
CA PRO A 40 -24.64 18.42 -3.16
C PRO A 40 -24.58 18.73 -1.66
N SER A 41 -23.77 19.71 -1.26
CA SER A 41 -23.59 20.13 0.14
C SER A 41 -24.79 20.88 0.73
N SER A 42 -25.54 21.62 -0.09
CA SER A 42 -26.73 22.36 0.35
C SER A 42 -27.99 21.48 0.39
N ARG A 43 -27.98 20.30 -0.25
CA ARG A 43 -29.12 19.37 -0.29
C ARG A 43 -29.62 19.01 1.11
N THR A 44 -28.74 18.53 1.99
CA THR A 44 -29.16 18.08 3.34
C THR A 44 -29.74 19.23 4.16
N ILE A 45 -29.21 20.45 3.98
CA ILE A 45 -29.72 21.66 4.62
C ILE A 45 -31.14 21.96 4.12
N ILE A 46 -31.34 21.96 2.80
CA ILE A 46 -32.66 22.19 2.18
C ILE A 46 -33.66 21.09 2.57
N GLU A 47 -33.26 19.81 2.61
CA GLU A 47 -34.15 18.71 2.98
C GLU A 47 -34.61 18.81 4.44
N ASN A 48 -33.70 19.11 5.36
CA ASN A 48 -34.02 19.29 6.78
C ASN A 48 -34.93 20.52 6.98
N ALA A 49 -34.59 21.64 6.34
CA ALA A 49 -35.36 22.87 6.42
C ALA A 49 -36.78 22.70 5.86
N VAL A 50 -36.93 22.06 4.69
CA VAL A 50 -38.24 21.73 4.11
C VAL A 50 -39.02 20.78 5.02
N GLN A 51 -38.36 19.80 5.64
CA GLN A 51 -39.02 18.91 6.60
C GLN A 51 -39.56 19.68 7.81
N SER A 52 -38.80 20.65 8.34
CA SER A 52 -39.27 21.54 9.40
C SER A 52 -40.47 22.39 8.96
N CYS A 53 -40.46 22.91 7.72
CA CYS A 53 -41.62 23.64 7.18
C CYS A 53 -42.87 22.74 7.11
N LEU A 54 -42.73 21.48 6.69
CA LEU A 54 -43.85 20.56 6.53
C LEU A 54 -44.45 20.06 7.86
N GLN A 55 -43.73 20.20 8.98
CA GLN A 55 -44.20 19.81 10.31
C GLN A 55 -45.06 20.88 11.00
N ILE A 56 -45.07 22.11 10.49
CA ILE A 56 -45.85 23.20 11.09
C ILE A 56 -47.32 23.04 10.65
N SER A 57 -48.21 22.79 11.62
CA SER A 57 -49.63 22.50 11.37
C SER A 57 -50.42 23.66 10.73
N SER A 58 -49.88 24.87 10.76
CA SER A 58 -50.53 26.11 10.28
C SER A 58 -50.07 26.57 8.89
N VAL A 59 -49.40 25.72 8.11
CA VAL A 59 -48.78 26.15 6.84
C VAL A 59 -49.79 26.15 5.70
N TYR A 60 -49.95 27.32 5.07
CA TYR A 60 -50.80 27.47 3.90
C TYR A 60 -50.34 26.57 2.74
N PRO A 61 -51.27 26.02 1.92
CA PRO A 61 -50.95 25.15 0.79
C PRO A 61 -49.88 25.71 -0.16
N ARG A 62 -49.85 27.03 -0.37
CA ARG A 62 -48.84 27.71 -1.19
C ARG A 62 -47.41 27.53 -0.67
N LYS A 63 -47.21 27.63 0.64
CA LYS A 63 -45.89 27.47 1.29
C LYS A 63 -45.44 26.02 1.25
N VAL A 64 -46.37 25.07 1.39
CA VAL A 64 -46.10 23.62 1.23
C VAL A 64 -45.62 23.32 -0.19
N ILE A 65 -46.30 23.87 -1.20
CA ILE A 65 -45.92 23.71 -2.60
C ILE A 65 -44.52 24.27 -2.85
N GLN A 66 -44.23 25.49 -2.39
CA GLN A 66 -42.93 26.14 -2.56
C GLN A 66 -41.81 25.34 -1.87
N ALA A 67 -42.04 24.84 -0.65
CA ALA A 67 -41.08 24.03 0.08
C ALA A 67 -40.76 22.72 -0.66
N ARG A 68 -41.80 22.00 -1.11
CA ARG A 68 -41.65 20.76 -1.89
C ARG A 68 -40.95 21.00 -3.22
N LEU A 69 -41.22 22.11 -3.88
CA LEU A 69 -40.61 22.46 -5.17
C LEU A 69 -39.11 22.72 -5.02
N LEU A 70 -38.70 23.48 -3.99
CA LEU A 70 -37.29 23.69 -3.67
C LEU A 70 -36.57 22.36 -3.37
N ARG A 71 -37.22 21.46 -2.62
CA ARG A 71 -36.69 20.12 -2.35
C ARG A 71 -36.57 19.27 -3.61
N ALA A 72 -37.56 19.31 -4.49
CA ALA A 72 -37.54 18.59 -5.77
C ALA A 72 -36.37 19.06 -6.66
N LYS A 73 -36.17 20.38 -6.78
CA LYS A 73 -35.06 20.98 -7.53
C LYS A 73 -33.69 20.57 -6.96
N ALA A 74 -33.52 20.64 -5.64
CA ALA A 74 -32.29 20.19 -4.98
C ALA A 74 -32.02 18.69 -5.23
N ARG A 75 -33.07 17.86 -5.20
CA ARG A 75 -32.98 16.42 -5.50
C ARG A 75 -32.63 16.15 -6.96
N PHE A 76 -33.19 16.90 -7.91
CA PHE A 76 -32.81 16.80 -9.32
C PHE A 76 -31.34 17.17 -9.55
N ALA A 77 -30.85 18.25 -8.94
CA ALA A 77 -29.45 18.66 -9.04
C ALA A 77 -28.47 17.59 -8.52
N THR A 78 -28.91 16.75 -7.57
CA THR A 78 -28.12 15.62 -7.02
C THR A 78 -28.41 14.26 -7.69
N GLY A 79 -29.21 14.22 -8.75
CA GLY A 79 -29.52 13.00 -9.51
C GLY A 79 -30.59 12.08 -8.88
N LEU A 80 -31.27 12.50 -7.82
CA LEU A 80 -32.29 11.71 -7.11
C LEU A 80 -33.69 11.86 -7.74
N ARG A 81 -33.83 11.44 -9.00
CA ARG A 81 -35.06 11.64 -9.80
C ARG A 81 -36.31 11.02 -9.16
N GLY A 82 -36.21 9.83 -8.57
CA GLY A 82 -37.36 9.15 -7.94
C GLY A 82 -37.96 9.95 -6.78
N ALA A 83 -37.10 10.43 -5.87
CA ALA A 83 -37.53 11.25 -4.74
C ALA A 83 -38.00 12.64 -5.17
N ALA A 84 -37.38 13.23 -6.21
CA ALA A 84 -37.84 14.49 -6.78
C ALA A 84 -39.25 14.35 -7.39
N HIS A 85 -39.54 13.25 -8.09
CA HIS A 85 -40.87 12.99 -8.66
C HIS A 85 -41.94 12.81 -7.58
N GLN A 86 -41.62 12.20 -6.42
CA GLN A 86 -42.56 12.11 -5.30
C GLN A 86 -42.96 13.50 -4.77
N ASP A 87 -42.01 14.44 -4.70
CA ASP A 87 -42.29 15.82 -4.31
C ASP A 87 -43.18 16.53 -5.34
N LEU A 88 -42.89 16.36 -6.65
CA LEU A 88 -43.71 16.93 -7.71
C LEU A 88 -45.13 16.35 -7.75
N GLN A 89 -45.28 15.03 -7.58
CA GLN A 89 -46.59 14.40 -7.50
C GLN A 89 -47.38 14.95 -6.31
N ALA A 90 -46.74 15.12 -5.15
CA ALA A 90 -47.39 15.70 -3.99
C ALA A 90 -47.77 17.18 -4.19
N ILE A 91 -47.01 17.94 -4.98
CA ILE A 91 -47.42 19.30 -5.40
C ILE A 91 -48.68 19.22 -6.27
N LEU A 92 -48.69 18.34 -7.27
CA LEU A 92 -49.81 18.19 -8.20
C LEU A 92 -51.09 17.64 -7.52
N LEU A 93 -50.96 16.94 -6.39
CA LEU A 93 -52.12 16.57 -5.56
C LEU A 93 -52.74 17.78 -4.85
N ILE A 94 -51.94 18.80 -4.52
CA ILE A 94 -52.42 20.03 -3.84
C ILE A 94 -52.89 21.06 -4.87
N ASP A 95 -52.13 21.26 -5.94
CA ASP A 95 -52.46 22.14 -7.05
C ASP A 95 -52.21 21.41 -8.39
N PRO A 96 -53.26 20.80 -8.97
CA PRO A 96 -53.14 20.04 -10.22
C PRO A 96 -52.62 20.88 -11.39
N ASN A 97 -52.84 22.20 -11.38
CA ASN A 97 -52.53 23.11 -12.48
C ASN A 97 -51.19 23.85 -12.31
N HIS A 98 -50.37 23.45 -11.33
CA HIS A 98 -49.07 24.08 -11.09
C HIS A 98 -48.13 23.91 -12.29
N SER A 99 -47.90 25.00 -13.03
CA SER A 99 -47.15 25.01 -14.31
C SER A 99 -45.72 24.48 -14.16
N GLU A 100 -45.01 24.89 -13.11
CA GLU A 100 -43.61 24.51 -12.91
C GLU A 100 -43.43 23.04 -12.50
N ALA A 101 -44.35 22.49 -11.71
CA ALA A 101 -44.31 21.08 -11.32
C ALA A 101 -44.63 20.16 -12.50
N ARG A 102 -45.55 20.59 -13.38
CA ARG A 102 -45.81 19.92 -14.67
C ARG A 102 -44.62 20.01 -15.62
N ALA A 103 -43.95 21.16 -15.71
CA ALA A 103 -42.78 21.32 -16.57
C ALA A 103 -41.59 20.45 -16.13
N LEU A 104 -41.41 20.27 -14.81
CA LEU A 104 -40.35 19.42 -14.25
C LEU A 104 -40.69 17.93 -14.21
N MET A 105 -41.95 17.55 -14.46
CA MET A 105 -42.33 16.16 -14.68
C MET A 105 -42.16 15.82 -16.17
N PRO A 106 -41.27 14.90 -16.55
CA PRO A 106 -41.26 14.37 -17.89
C PRO A 106 -42.64 13.78 -18.18
N GLN A 107 -43.30 14.21 -19.26
CA GLN A 107 -44.57 13.65 -19.69
C GLN A 107 -44.39 12.15 -19.90
N ALA A 108 -44.82 11.34 -18.94
CA ALA A 108 -44.87 9.88 -19.04
C ALA A 108 -46.00 9.39 -19.98
N GLY A 109 -46.38 10.20 -20.98
CA GLY A 109 -47.67 10.11 -21.67
C GLY A 109 -47.65 10.38 -23.18
N ALA A 110 -46.51 10.19 -23.86
CA ALA A 110 -46.46 10.11 -25.33
C ALA A 110 -46.02 8.72 -25.81
N MET A 111 -46.49 7.66 -25.13
CA MET A 111 -46.43 6.28 -25.61
C MET A 111 -47.86 5.78 -25.81
N SER A 112 -48.47 6.14 -26.93
CA SER A 112 -49.61 5.41 -27.52
C SER A 112 -49.81 5.86 -28.96
N ALA A 113 -49.12 5.20 -29.88
CA ALA A 113 -49.66 4.72 -31.16
C ALA A 113 -48.52 4.26 -32.08
N ALA A 114 -48.76 3.16 -32.79
CA ALA A 114 -47.94 2.52 -33.81
C ALA A 114 -46.72 1.75 -33.29
N GLY A 115 -46.87 0.42 -33.35
CA GLY A 115 -45.88 -0.53 -32.92
C GLY A 115 -44.66 -0.55 -33.82
N GLU A 116 -43.51 -0.69 -33.17
CA GLU A 116 -42.35 -1.38 -33.69
C GLU A 116 -41.56 -1.89 -32.49
N LEU A 117 -41.32 -3.20 -32.46
CA LEU A 117 -40.51 -3.91 -31.49
C LEU A 117 -39.03 -3.59 -31.71
N THR A 118 -38.65 -2.32 -31.53
CA THR A 118 -37.23 -1.94 -31.38
C THR A 118 -36.96 -1.77 -29.91
N GLY A 119 -36.15 -2.68 -29.35
CA GLY A 119 -35.75 -2.66 -27.95
C GLY A 119 -35.30 -1.28 -27.51
N ASN A 120 -35.77 -0.86 -26.35
CA ASN A 120 -35.25 0.32 -25.65
C ASN A 120 -33.80 0.02 -25.22
N VAL A 121 -32.83 0.33 -26.09
CA VAL A 121 -31.38 0.19 -25.83
C VAL A 121 -30.83 1.27 -24.88
N ASN A 122 -31.68 2.11 -24.28
CA ASN A 122 -31.22 3.13 -23.32
C ASN A 122 -31.08 2.62 -21.87
N GLY A 123 -31.23 1.31 -21.63
CA GLY A 123 -30.74 0.69 -20.41
C GLY A 123 -29.25 0.42 -20.56
N GLN A 124 -28.38 1.34 -20.10
CA GLN A 124 -26.95 1.05 -19.95
C GLN A 124 -26.78 -0.37 -19.39
N PRO A 125 -25.87 -1.21 -19.93
CA PRO A 125 -25.67 -2.55 -19.41
C PRO A 125 -25.31 -2.45 -17.93
N ARG A 126 -26.27 -2.76 -17.07
CA ARG A 126 -26.07 -2.76 -15.63
C ARG A 126 -25.34 -4.06 -15.31
N PHE A 127 -24.00 -4.02 -15.36
CA PHE A 127 -23.21 -5.07 -14.74
C PHE A 127 -23.73 -5.31 -13.32
N SER A 128 -23.81 -6.57 -12.92
CA SER A 128 -24.22 -6.91 -11.57
C SER A 128 -23.22 -6.33 -10.55
N PRO A 129 -23.61 -6.12 -9.28
CA PRO A 129 -22.69 -5.65 -8.25
C PRO A 129 -21.45 -6.54 -8.09
N GLU A 130 -21.55 -7.83 -8.40
CA GLU A 130 -20.46 -8.80 -8.39
C GLU A 130 -19.47 -8.54 -9.52
N LEU A 131 -19.96 -8.28 -10.74
CA LEU A 131 -19.10 -7.90 -11.86
C LEU A 131 -18.42 -6.55 -11.63
N TRP A 132 -19.14 -5.57 -11.09
CA TRP A 132 -18.52 -4.30 -10.68
C TRP A 132 -17.48 -4.48 -9.58
N ARG A 133 -17.71 -5.41 -8.64
CA ARG A 133 -16.74 -5.77 -7.61
C ARG A 133 -15.49 -6.39 -8.23
N GLU A 134 -15.65 -7.33 -9.16
CA GLU A 134 -14.53 -7.94 -9.87
C GLU A 134 -13.73 -6.90 -10.66
N ILE A 135 -14.40 -6.07 -11.48
CA ILE A 135 -13.77 -4.96 -12.20
C ILE A 135 -13.00 -4.04 -11.24
N ALA A 136 -13.62 -3.65 -10.14
CA ALA A 136 -12.99 -2.77 -9.16
C ALA A 136 -11.79 -3.41 -8.45
N THR A 137 -11.66 -4.74 -8.41
CA THR A 137 -10.44 -5.39 -7.85
C THR A 137 -9.21 -5.25 -8.73
N TYR A 138 -9.38 -4.95 -10.03
CA TYR A 138 -8.27 -4.65 -10.94
C TYR A 138 -7.93 -3.15 -10.99
N LEU A 139 -8.69 -2.30 -10.30
CA LEU A 139 -8.43 -0.87 -10.26
C LEU A 139 -7.42 -0.52 -9.17
N PRO A 140 -6.46 0.37 -9.45
CA PRO A 140 -5.52 0.84 -8.45
C PRO A 140 -6.26 1.62 -7.35
N ARG A 141 -5.69 1.69 -6.14
CA ARG A 141 -6.31 2.40 -5.00
C ARG A 141 -6.64 3.86 -5.30
N LYS A 142 -5.92 4.53 -6.20
CA LYS A 142 -6.21 5.92 -6.63
C LYS A 142 -7.58 5.99 -7.30
N ASP A 143 -7.84 5.11 -8.25
CA ASP A 143 -9.09 5.11 -8.99
C ASP A 143 -10.24 4.69 -8.09
N LEU A 144 -10.02 3.73 -7.18
CA LEU A 144 -11.00 3.40 -6.14
C LEU A 144 -11.37 4.61 -5.27
N LYS A 145 -10.42 5.49 -4.92
CA LYS A 145 -10.72 6.73 -4.17
C LYS A 145 -11.58 7.68 -5.00
N ASN A 146 -11.29 7.81 -6.29
CA ASN A 146 -12.09 8.64 -7.19
C ASN A 146 -13.51 8.09 -7.34
N LEU A 147 -13.67 6.75 -7.34
CA LEU A 147 -14.97 6.09 -7.40
C LEU A 147 -15.84 6.31 -6.16
N LEU A 148 -15.28 6.74 -5.02
CA LEU A 148 -16.08 7.11 -3.84
C LEU A 148 -17.05 8.27 -4.14
N PHE A 149 -16.67 9.17 -5.04
CA PHE A 149 -17.45 10.35 -5.40
C PHE A 149 -18.47 10.08 -6.52
N VAL A 150 -18.46 8.88 -7.11
CA VAL A 150 -19.41 8.51 -8.17
C VAL A 150 -20.72 8.02 -7.52
N PRO A 151 -21.87 8.64 -7.80
CA PRO A 151 -23.16 8.27 -7.20
C PRO A 151 -23.72 6.98 -7.84
N HIS A 152 -23.09 5.84 -7.55
CA HIS A 152 -23.43 4.52 -8.10
C HIS A 152 -23.07 3.41 -7.10
N ALA A 153 -23.54 2.17 -7.35
CA ALA A 153 -23.11 0.97 -6.61
C ALA A 153 -21.57 0.83 -6.53
N LEU A 154 -20.86 1.45 -7.49
CA LEU A 154 -19.40 1.54 -7.53
C LEU A 154 -18.80 2.26 -6.32
N SER A 155 -19.45 3.29 -5.77
CA SER A 155 -18.96 3.96 -4.55
C SER A 155 -19.03 3.01 -3.35
N SER A 156 -20.10 2.22 -3.24
CA SER A 156 -20.20 1.18 -2.21
C SER A 156 -19.12 0.11 -2.37
N VAL A 157 -18.96 -0.43 -3.58
CA VAL A 157 -17.92 -1.42 -3.91
C VAL A 157 -16.52 -0.86 -3.61
N ALA A 158 -16.23 0.36 -4.07
CA ALA A 158 -14.95 1.02 -3.86
C ALA A 158 -14.67 1.26 -2.37
N SER A 159 -15.68 1.67 -1.59
CA SER A 159 -15.53 1.80 -0.14
C SER A 159 -15.15 0.46 0.51
N GLN A 160 -15.82 -0.64 0.15
CA GLN A 160 -15.53 -1.96 0.69
C GLN A 160 -14.09 -2.41 0.38
N LEU A 161 -13.61 -2.13 -0.83
CA LEU A 161 -12.25 -2.48 -1.25
C LEU A 161 -11.19 -1.57 -0.61
N LEU A 162 -11.45 -0.27 -0.49
CA LEU A 162 -10.50 0.68 0.12
C LEU A 162 -10.30 0.41 1.61
N PHE A 163 -11.39 0.22 2.35
CA PHE A 163 -11.36 0.02 3.81
C PHE A 163 -11.00 -1.42 4.22
N ARG A 164 -10.83 -2.33 3.26
CA ARG A 164 -10.31 -3.68 3.50
C ARG A 164 -8.91 -3.69 4.11
N LYS A 165 -8.07 -2.72 3.76
CA LYS A 165 -6.70 -2.52 4.27
C LYS A 165 -6.63 -1.19 5.00
N LEU A 166 -6.43 -1.24 6.32
CA LEU A 166 -6.27 -0.07 7.17
C LEU A 166 -4.82 0.05 7.66
N HIS A 167 -4.35 1.30 7.76
CA HIS A 167 -3.04 1.64 8.30
C HIS A 167 -3.21 2.71 9.36
N LEU A 168 -2.86 2.37 10.59
CA LEU A 168 -2.80 3.28 11.74
C LEU A 168 -1.34 3.69 11.97
N GLN A 169 -1.11 4.98 12.14
CA GLN A 169 0.22 5.56 12.33
C GLN A 169 0.24 6.36 13.63
N PHE A 170 1.26 6.13 14.44
CA PHE A 170 1.47 6.78 15.73
C PHE A 170 2.94 7.19 15.83
N GLY A 171 3.23 8.45 16.18
CA GLY A 171 4.61 8.98 16.34
C GLY A 171 5.52 8.76 15.13
N THR A 172 4.98 9.02 13.94
CA THR A 172 5.73 8.90 12.69
C THR A 172 6.26 10.25 12.19
N GLY A 173 5.97 11.35 12.87
CA GLY A 173 6.26 12.73 12.50
C GLY A 173 7.74 12.99 12.22
N ARG A 174 8.64 12.30 12.92
CA ARG A 174 10.08 12.34 12.66
C ARG A 174 10.50 11.92 11.24
N PHE A 175 9.68 11.12 10.55
CA PHE A 175 9.93 10.73 9.16
C PHE A 175 9.40 11.73 8.12
N TYR A 176 8.77 12.83 8.58
CA TYR A 176 8.25 13.90 7.73
C TYR A 176 9.08 15.17 7.81
N ALA A 177 9.79 15.39 8.92
CA ALA A 177 10.68 16.51 9.05
C ALA A 177 11.83 16.35 8.04
N SER A 178 11.88 17.24 7.04
CA SER A 178 13.15 17.60 6.41
C SER A 178 14.09 18.15 7.47
N ASN A 179 15.41 18.08 7.24
CA ASN A 179 16.45 18.53 8.18
C ASN A 179 16.24 19.96 8.75
N ASP A 180 15.33 20.77 8.19
CA ASP A 180 15.08 22.17 8.53
C ASP A 180 13.87 22.49 9.43
N GLY A 181 13.11 21.51 9.98
CA GLY A 181 11.95 21.89 10.81
C GLY A 181 11.37 20.83 11.74
N LEU A 182 11.76 20.86 13.02
CA LEU A 182 11.14 20.08 14.11
C LEU A 182 9.65 20.44 14.36
N SER A 183 9.20 21.62 13.92
CA SER A 183 7.82 22.12 14.12
C SER A 183 6.76 21.34 13.33
N ASP A 184 7.09 20.90 12.11
CA ASP A 184 6.11 20.25 11.23
C ASP A 184 5.83 18.79 11.63
N GLY A 185 6.81 18.11 12.25
CA GLY A 185 6.65 16.73 12.71
C GLY A 185 5.53 16.57 13.75
N SER A 186 5.43 17.51 14.71
CA SER A 186 4.41 17.45 15.77
C SER A 186 2.99 17.66 15.23
N ALA A 187 2.81 18.58 14.28
CA ALA A 187 1.50 18.82 13.66
C ALA A 187 1.02 17.58 12.90
N ILE A 188 1.94 16.89 12.23
CA ILE A 188 1.66 15.66 11.49
C ILE A 188 1.29 14.51 12.43
N ASP A 189 2.01 14.34 13.54
CA ASP A 189 1.66 13.33 14.54
C ASP A 189 0.29 13.57 15.14
N LYS A 190 -0.04 14.82 15.51
CA LYS A 190 -1.39 15.18 15.98
C LYS A 190 -2.48 14.83 14.96
N TRP A 191 -2.22 15.08 13.68
CA TRP A 191 -3.15 14.72 12.60
C TRP A 191 -3.36 13.20 12.50
N HIS A 192 -2.27 12.41 12.61
CA HIS A 192 -2.34 10.95 12.57
C HIS A 192 -3.00 10.35 13.80
N ASP A 193 -2.73 10.91 14.97
CA ASP A 193 -3.36 10.49 16.22
C ASP A 193 -4.87 10.72 16.16
N GLN A 194 -5.30 11.91 15.71
CA GLN A 194 -6.72 12.21 15.53
C GLN A 194 -7.35 11.27 14.49
N ARG A 195 -6.72 11.11 13.33
CA ARG A 195 -7.23 10.21 12.28
C ARG A 195 -7.32 8.77 12.75
N SER A 196 -6.31 8.28 13.46
CA SER A 196 -6.28 6.91 13.97
C SER A 196 -7.34 6.71 15.06
N ALA A 197 -7.55 7.71 15.93
CA ALA A 197 -8.64 7.70 16.90
C ALA A 197 -10.00 7.65 16.21
N ASP A 198 -10.26 8.50 15.21
CA ASP A 198 -11.53 8.52 14.47
C ASP A 198 -11.80 7.16 13.78
N ILE A 199 -10.76 6.55 13.19
CA ILE A 199 -10.88 5.21 12.58
C ILE A 199 -11.18 4.15 13.63
N LEU A 200 -10.48 4.15 14.77
CA LEU A 200 -10.69 3.19 15.86
C LEU A 200 -12.08 3.34 16.48
N THR A 201 -12.53 4.57 16.74
CA THR A 201 -13.89 4.85 17.20
C THR A 201 -14.93 4.35 16.22
N ARG A 202 -14.73 4.57 14.92
CA ARG A 202 -15.64 4.04 13.89
C ARG A 202 -15.67 2.51 13.87
N ILE A 203 -14.53 1.83 14.03
CA ILE A 203 -14.48 0.36 14.14
C ILE A 203 -15.30 -0.12 15.34
N VAL A 204 -15.22 0.59 16.46
CA VAL A 204 -15.95 0.24 17.69
C VAL A 204 -17.46 0.50 17.54
N SER A 205 -17.83 1.61 16.90
CA SER A 205 -19.24 2.05 16.78
C SER A 205 -20.00 1.43 15.61
N ASP A 206 -19.34 1.09 14.51
CA ASP A 206 -19.96 0.58 13.28
C ASP A 206 -19.49 -0.85 12.97
N PRO A 207 -20.26 -1.89 13.34
CA PRO A 207 -19.88 -3.28 13.10
C PRO A 207 -19.85 -3.64 11.61
N ASN A 208 -20.63 -2.96 10.76
CA ASN A 208 -20.60 -3.19 9.32
C ASN A 208 -19.26 -2.74 8.74
N TYR A 209 -18.79 -1.55 9.16
CA TYR A 209 -17.47 -1.07 8.78
C TYR A 209 -16.35 -1.98 9.30
N ALA A 210 -16.43 -2.40 10.57
CA ALA A 210 -15.45 -3.30 11.18
C ALA A 210 -15.32 -4.64 10.43
N CYS A 211 -16.44 -5.21 9.98
CA CYS A 211 -16.47 -6.44 9.18
C CYS A 211 -15.80 -6.31 7.80
N LEU A 212 -15.59 -5.10 7.27
CA LEU A 212 -14.92 -4.92 5.97
C LEU A 212 -13.40 -5.10 6.06
N VAL A 213 -12.83 -4.78 7.22
CA VAL A 213 -11.37 -4.77 7.42
C VAL A 213 -10.84 -6.20 7.44
N ARG A 214 -9.91 -6.50 6.54
CA ARG A 214 -9.21 -7.79 6.47
C ARG A 214 -7.72 -7.68 6.76
N THR A 215 -7.14 -6.50 6.57
CA THR A 215 -5.73 -6.22 6.81
C THR A 215 -5.61 -4.99 7.69
N LEU A 216 -4.96 -5.14 8.84
CA LEU A 216 -4.65 -4.04 9.75
C LEU A 216 -3.12 -3.90 9.87
N VAL A 217 -2.61 -2.71 9.56
CA VAL A 217 -1.21 -2.34 9.75
C VAL A 217 -1.14 -1.27 10.83
N VAL A 218 -0.32 -1.49 11.86
CA VAL A 218 -0.08 -0.54 12.95
C VAL A 218 1.39 -0.17 12.94
N SER A 219 1.70 1.13 12.81
CA SER A 219 3.08 1.64 12.84
C SER A 219 3.22 2.64 13.98
N ALA A 220 3.96 2.23 15.02
CA ALA A 220 4.35 3.02 16.18
C ALA A 220 5.86 2.86 16.50
N PRO A 221 6.76 3.20 15.56
CA PRO A 221 8.19 2.92 15.72
C PRO A 221 8.90 3.99 16.58
N GLN A 222 9.06 3.79 17.88
CA GLN A 222 9.96 4.59 18.73
C GLN A 222 10.74 3.68 19.68
N ARG A 223 12.02 4.03 19.92
CA ARG A 223 13.00 3.20 20.65
C ARG A 223 13.02 3.49 22.14
N GLU A 224 12.83 4.74 22.55
CA GLU A 224 13.20 5.19 23.92
C GLU A 224 11.99 5.43 24.84
N GLU A 225 10.80 5.71 24.31
CA GLU A 225 9.54 5.79 25.07
C GLU A 225 8.37 5.22 24.25
N SER A 226 7.37 4.64 24.92
CA SER A 226 6.14 4.18 24.25
C SER A 226 5.41 5.39 23.67
N VAL A 227 5.47 5.56 22.35
CA VAL A 227 4.66 6.54 21.59
C VAL A 227 3.19 6.41 21.92
N LEU A 228 2.77 5.15 22.07
CA LEU A 228 1.40 4.81 22.29
C LEU A 228 1.08 5.13 23.74
N THR A 229 0.19 6.09 23.92
CA THR A 229 -0.45 6.34 25.21
C THR A 229 -1.25 5.10 25.62
N THR A 230 -1.38 4.85 26.93
CA THR A 230 -2.22 3.76 27.47
C THR A 230 -3.64 3.81 26.90
N PHE A 231 -4.14 5.01 26.63
CA PHE A 231 -5.42 5.24 25.96
C PHE A 231 -5.45 4.66 24.53
N GLN A 232 -4.46 4.94 23.70
CA GLN A 232 -4.38 4.40 22.33
C GLN A 232 -4.26 2.86 22.33
N ILE A 233 -3.49 2.29 23.27
CA ILE A 233 -3.39 0.83 23.44
C ILE A 233 -4.75 0.26 23.82
N GLY A 234 -5.45 0.88 24.78
CA GLY A 234 -6.80 0.48 25.19
C GLY A 234 -7.82 0.57 24.05
N MET A 235 -7.79 1.63 23.24
CA MET A 235 -8.64 1.76 22.06
C MET A 235 -8.37 0.66 21.03
N LEU A 236 -7.09 0.35 20.77
CA LEU A 236 -6.73 -0.72 19.85
C LEU A 236 -7.20 -2.08 20.37
N ALA A 237 -6.98 -2.36 21.65
CA ALA A 237 -7.44 -3.58 22.30
C ALA A 237 -8.98 -3.73 22.25
N ASN A 238 -9.72 -2.62 22.35
CA ASN A 238 -11.18 -2.62 22.23
C ASN A 238 -11.67 -2.77 20.77
N ALA A 239 -10.91 -2.23 19.80
CA ALA A 239 -11.26 -2.28 18.39
C ALA A 239 -10.97 -3.65 17.76
N LEU A 240 -9.88 -4.32 18.16
CA LEU A 240 -9.46 -5.62 17.60
C LEU A 240 -10.59 -6.67 17.61
N PRO A 241 -11.28 -6.97 18.74
CA PRO A 241 -12.36 -7.94 18.77
C PRO A 241 -13.49 -7.67 17.76
N LYS A 242 -13.68 -6.41 17.33
CA LYS A 242 -14.72 -6.04 16.36
C LYS A 242 -14.34 -6.36 14.92
N LEU A 243 -13.06 -6.55 14.63
CA LEU A 243 -12.54 -6.87 13.30
C LEU A 243 -12.71 -8.37 12.99
N THR A 244 -13.94 -8.87 12.95
CA THR A 244 -14.25 -10.31 12.83
C THR A 244 -13.70 -10.97 11.56
N ASN A 245 -13.45 -10.20 10.51
CA ASN A 245 -12.91 -10.67 9.23
C ASN A 245 -11.40 -10.41 9.05
N LEU A 246 -10.68 -10.06 10.12
CA LEU A 246 -9.24 -9.82 10.07
C LEU A 246 -8.50 -11.10 9.68
N LYS A 247 -7.68 -11.01 8.63
CA LYS A 247 -6.85 -12.12 8.12
C LYS A 247 -5.36 -11.84 8.21
N THR A 248 -4.99 -10.57 8.08
CA THR A 248 -3.59 -10.11 8.09
C THR A 248 -3.43 -9.03 9.15
N PHE A 249 -2.47 -9.23 10.05
CA PHE A 249 -2.10 -8.25 11.05
C PHE A 249 -0.61 -7.93 10.93
N SER A 250 -0.28 -6.64 10.86
CA SER A 250 1.10 -6.17 10.89
C SER A 250 1.25 -5.10 11.95
N CYS A 251 2.25 -5.25 12.82
CA CYS A 251 2.58 -4.26 13.83
C CYS A 251 4.07 -3.92 13.83
N SER A 252 4.37 -2.65 13.98
CA SER A 252 5.70 -2.13 14.29
C SER A 252 5.61 -1.30 15.56
N MET A 253 6.15 -1.78 16.66
CA MET A 253 6.05 -1.14 17.98
C MET A 253 7.07 -1.72 18.96
N GLY A 254 7.19 -1.10 20.14
CA GLY A 254 8.00 -1.63 21.24
C GLY A 254 7.41 -2.91 21.86
N THR A 255 8.26 -3.72 22.47
CA THR A 255 7.96 -5.09 22.92
C THR A 255 6.83 -5.18 23.93
N GLN A 256 6.77 -4.26 24.90
CA GLN A 256 5.73 -4.27 25.95
C GLN A 256 4.33 -4.02 25.35
N THR A 257 4.22 -2.99 24.50
CA THR A 257 2.98 -2.66 23.80
C THR A 257 2.58 -3.79 22.85
N MET A 258 3.57 -4.38 22.15
CA MET A 258 3.34 -5.52 21.27
C MET A 258 2.77 -6.70 22.02
N ALA A 259 3.31 -7.05 23.19
CA ALA A 259 2.83 -8.17 24.00
C ALA A 259 1.35 -8.02 24.37
N SER A 260 0.92 -6.83 24.79
CA SER A 260 -0.48 -6.54 25.10
C SER A 260 -1.39 -6.75 23.88
N VAL A 261 -0.98 -6.21 22.72
CA VAL A 261 -1.73 -6.33 21.47
C VAL A 261 -1.79 -7.79 20.98
N LEU A 262 -0.67 -8.52 21.04
CA LEU A 262 -0.61 -9.93 20.63
C LEU A 262 -1.44 -10.84 21.54
N SER A 263 -1.45 -10.59 22.85
CA SER A 263 -2.30 -11.34 23.78
C SER A 263 -3.80 -11.15 23.52
N THR A 264 -4.18 -9.97 23.02
CA THR A 264 -5.56 -9.69 22.59
C THR A 264 -5.85 -10.42 21.29
N LEU A 265 -4.95 -10.30 20.31
CA LEU A 265 -5.05 -10.91 18.98
C LEU A 265 -5.18 -12.44 19.06
N GLU A 266 -4.40 -13.09 19.93
CA GLU A 266 -4.45 -14.53 20.18
C GLU A 266 -5.84 -14.97 20.65
N LYS A 267 -6.48 -14.18 21.51
CA LYS A 267 -7.83 -14.48 22.03
C LYS A 267 -8.93 -14.17 21.00
N THR A 268 -8.75 -13.15 20.18
CA THR A 268 -9.82 -12.63 19.30
C THR A 268 -9.78 -13.18 17.89
N HIS A 269 -8.60 -13.57 17.38
CA HIS A 269 -8.39 -13.97 15.97
C HIS A 269 -7.55 -15.23 15.82
N PRO A 270 -8.00 -16.39 16.31
CA PRO A 270 -7.26 -17.66 16.19
C PRO A 270 -7.07 -18.12 14.73
N ASN A 271 -7.89 -17.61 13.81
CA ASN A 271 -7.86 -17.93 12.38
C ASN A 271 -7.03 -16.95 11.53
N LEU A 272 -6.18 -16.15 12.17
CA LEU A 272 -5.30 -15.22 11.47
C LEU A 272 -4.36 -16.00 10.54
N ARG A 273 -4.21 -15.52 9.30
CA ARG A 273 -3.41 -16.19 8.27
C ARG A 273 -2.04 -15.57 8.11
N ASP A 274 -1.94 -14.26 8.28
CA ASP A 274 -0.69 -13.53 8.07
C ASP A 274 -0.37 -12.65 9.28
N LEU A 275 0.82 -12.82 9.84
CA LEU A 275 1.31 -12.05 10.99
C LEU A 275 2.67 -11.45 10.66
N ARG A 276 2.80 -10.12 10.81
CA ARG A 276 4.07 -9.40 10.64
C ARG A 276 4.41 -8.58 11.88
N LEU A 277 5.52 -8.93 12.52
CA LEU A 277 6.03 -8.29 13.73
C LEU A 277 7.33 -7.55 13.41
N VAL A 278 7.37 -6.26 13.72
CA VAL A 278 8.56 -5.42 13.60
C VAL A 278 8.87 -4.79 14.95
N CYS A 279 9.77 -5.42 15.69
CA CYS A 279 10.16 -5.01 17.03
C CYS A 279 11.12 -3.83 16.95
N THR A 280 10.81 -2.72 17.62
CA THR A 280 11.68 -1.55 17.64
C THR A 280 12.65 -1.51 18.82
N THR A 281 12.44 -2.36 19.81
CA THR A 281 13.25 -2.48 21.03
C THR A 281 14.04 -3.79 21.02
N ASP A 282 15.12 -3.85 21.81
CA ASP A 282 16.05 -4.99 21.78
C ASP A 282 15.56 -6.27 22.44
N GLN A 283 14.39 -6.23 23.08
CA GLN A 283 13.79 -7.39 23.73
C GLN A 283 12.83 -8.10 22.78
N SER A 284 12.85 -9.43 22.75
CA SER A 284 11.89 -10.19 21.95
C SER A 284 10.49 -10.23 22.58
N PRO A 285 9.40 -10.01 21.84
CA PRO A 285 8.04 -10.17 22.34
C PRO A 285 7.65 -11.64 22.51
N PRO A 286 6.70 -11.95 23.41
CA PRO A 286 6.07 -13.27 23.43
C PRO A 286 5.32 -13.49 22.10
N LEU A 287 5.51 -14.67 21.51
CA LEU A 287 4.87 -15.04 20.25
C LEU A 287 3.48 -15.64 20.54
N PRO A 288 2.42 -15.22 19.81
CA PRO A 288 1.06 -15.69 20.04
C PRO A 288 0.81 -17.06 19.40
N GLN A 289 0.04 -17.94 20.04
CA GLN A 289 -0.31 -19.24 19.46
C GLN A 289 -1.42 -19.09 18.40
N LEU A 290 -1.03 -19.13 17.12
CA LEU A 290 -1.93 -18.95 15.99
C LEU A 290 -1.81 -20.15 15.03
N PRO A 291 -2.61 -21.22 15.23
CA PRO A 291 -2.39 -22.50 14.54
C PRO A 291 -2.61 -22.44 13.02
N GLN A 292 -3.43 -21.50 12.54
CA GLN A 292 -3.83 -21.36 11.13
C GLN A 292 -2.91 -20.42 10.32
N LEU A 293 -1.75 -20.07 10.87
CA LEU A 293 -0.86 -19.09 10.25
C LEU A 293 -0.20 -19.65 8.98
N THR A 294 -0.38 -18.94 7.87
CA THR A 294 0.21 -19.28 6.56
C THR A 294 1.42 -18.42 6.22
N SER A 295 1.49 -17.20 6.74
CA SER A 295 2.61 -16.27 6.55
C SER A 295 3.07 -15.67 7.87
N PHE A 296 4.36 -15.76 8.14
CA PHE A 296 4.97 -15.18 9.33
C PHE A 296 6.15 -14.30 8.96
N THR A 297 6.17 -13.06 9.45
CA THR A 297 7.30 -12.14 9.32
C THR A 297 7.72 -11.65 10.68
N TYR A 298 9.01 -11.77 11.00
CA TYR A 298 9.60 -11.35 12.25
C TYR A 298 10.84 -10.50 11.97
N ILE A 299 10.82 -9.24 12.41
CA ILE A 299 11.94 -8.31 12.32
C ILE A 299 12.28 -7.85 13.73
N SER A 300 13.52 -8.07 14.16
CA SER A 300 13.99 -7.76 15.52
C SER A 300 15.52 -7.63 15.53
N SER A 301 16.11 -6.98 16.53
CA SER A 301 17.56 -7.02 16.73
C SER A 301 18.00 -8.38 17.29
N ASP A 302 17.19 -8.98 18.17
CA ASP A 302 17.43 -10.29 18.78
C ASP A 302 16.41 -11.36 18.35
N LEU A 303 16.79 -12.63 18.47
CA LEU A 303 15.95 -13.79 18.16
C LEU A 303 15.11 -14.15 19.37
N ALA A 304 13.78 -14.24 19.21
CA ALA A 304 12.94 -14.77 20.28
C ALA A 304 13.34 -16.22 20.61
N PRO A 305 13.66 -16.57 21.87
CA PRO A 305 14.06 -17.94 22.23
C PRO A 305 13.00 -18.98 21.85
N ALA A 306 11.73 -18.59 21.92
CA ALA A 306 10.59 -19.43 21.55
C ALA A 306 10.40 -19.59 20.03
N LEU A 307 11.12 -18.86 19.19
CA LEU A 307 10.88 -18.85 17.75
C LEU A 307 11.09 -20.22 17.11
N LYS A 308 12.08 -20.99 17.57
CA LYS A 308 12.34 -22.34 17.04
C LYS A 308 11.18 -23.29 17.33
N GLY A 309 10.65 -23.26 18.55
CA GLY A 309 9.46 -24.04 18.93
C GLY A 309 8.23 -23.58 18.13
N TYR A 310 8.03 -22.27 18.07
CA TYR A 310 6.93 -21.66 17.32
C TYR A 310 6.92 -22.02 15.83
N ALA A 311 8.07 -21.95 15.16
CA ALA A 311 8.19 -22.32 13.76
C ALA A 311 7.93 -23.82 13.56
N SER A 312 8.34 -24.66 14.51
CA SER A 312 8.11 -26.11 14.51
C SER A 312 6.63 -26.46 14.66
N ASP A 313 5.89 -25.71 15.49
CA ASP A 313 4.45 -25.91 15.69
C ASP A 313 3.64 -25.55 14.43
N LEU A 314 4.15 -24.65 13.60
CA LEU A 314 3.49 -24.15 12.39
C LEU A 314 3.91 -24.87 11.10
N VAL A 315 4.73 -25.92 11.16
CA VAL A 315 5.32 -26.59 9.97
C VAL A 315 4.26 -27.07 8.97
N VAL A 316 3.06 -27.43 9.44
CA VAL A 316 2.00 -27.95 8.57
C VAL A 316 1.28 -26.83 7.81
N THR A 317 1.09 -25.66 8.43
CA THR A 317 0.28 -24.56 7.90
C THR A 317 1.10 -23.46 7.24
N LEU A 318 2.33 -23.25 7.71
CA LEU A 318 3.19 -22.17 7.25
C LEU A 318 3.65 -22.42 5.81
N ARG A 319 3.46 -21.39 4.97
CA ARG A 319 3.88 -21.36 3.56
C ARG A 319 4.89 -20.27 3.28
N LYS A 320 4.91 -19.20 4.08
CA LYS A 320 5.81 -18.07 3.92
C LYS A 320 6.44 -17.72 5.25
N ILE A 321 7.77 -17.61 5.27
CA ILE A 321 8.52 -17.17 6.44
C ILE A 321 9.49 -16.06 6.06
N SER A 322 9.51 -15.00 6.86
CA SER A 322 10.45 -13.90 6.72
C SER A 322 11.06 -13.57 8.07
N ILE A 323 12.35 -13.83 8.26
CA ILE A 323 13.07 -13.60 9.53
C ILE A 323 14.18 -12.61 9.27
N HIS A 324 14.14 -11.44 9.90
CA HIS A 324 15.18 -10.44 9.80
C HIS A 324 15.72 -10.12 11.20
N VAL A 325 16.86 -10.70 11.54
CA VAL A 325 17.53 -10.58 12.84
C VAL A 325 18.98 -10.17 12.68
N SER A 326 19.52 -9.50 13.71
CA SER A 326 20.93 -9.07 13.71
C SER A 326 21.88 -10.08 14.38
N CYS A 327 21.36 -11.21 14.85
CA CYS A 327 22.08 -12.26 15.56
C CYS A 327 22.24 -13.55 14.73
N VAL A 328 22.82 -14.59 15.34
CA VAL A 328 23.10 -15.88 14.70
C VAL A 328 21.80 -16.68 14.52
N ALA A 329 21.54 -17.11 13.29
CA ALA A 329 20.44 -18.02 13.00
C ALA A 329 20.83 -19.45 13.40
N PRO A 330 20.11 -20.10 14.33
CA PRO A 330 20.40 -21.47 14.71
C PRO A 330 20.07 -22.46 13.58
N ALA A 331 20.80 -23.58 13.52
CA ALA A 331 20.46 -24.68 12.63
C ALA A 331 19.08 -25.28 12.97
N GLY A 332 18.33 -25.68 11.93
CA GLY A 332 16.95 -26.15 12.06
C GLY A 332 15.96 -25.08 12.51
N LEU A 333 16.26 -23.79 12.30
CA LEU A 333 15.30 -22.70 12.55
C LEU A 333 14.10 -22.78 11.61
N ILE A 334 14.30 -23.31 10.40
CA ILE A 334 13.31 -23.28 9.32
C ILE A 334 13.15 -24.69 8.76
N SER A 335 12.02 -25.33 9.08
CA SER A 335 11.61 -26.54 8.37
C SER A 335 10.97 -26.16 7.03
N VAL A 336 11.60 -26.54 5.93
CA VAL A 336 11.28 -26.02 4.59
C VAL A 336 10.30 -26.89 3.81
N ASN A 337 9.90 -28.03 4.38
CA ASN A 337 9.13 -29.07 3.69
C ASN A 337 7.83 -28.56 3.04
N ASN A 338 7.24 -27.50 3.59
CA ASN A 338 5.97 -26.93 3.16
C ASN A 338 6.08 -25.47 2.68
N LEU A 339 7.28 -24.88 2.72
CA LEU A 339 7.48 -23.46 2.45
C LEU A 339 7.57 -23.20 0.94
N THR A 340 6.89 -22.15 0.54
CA THR A 340 6.92 -21.58 -0.83
C THR A 340 7.78 -20.31 -0.87
N THR A 341 7.90 -19.60 0.26
CA THR A 341 8.68 -18.37 0.37
C THR A 341 9.52 -18.39 1.64
N VAL A 342 10.83 -18.21 1.48
CA VAL A 342 11.78 -18.01 2.59
C VAL A 342 12.54 -16.71 2.34
N ASP A 343 12.48 -15.80 3.31
CA ASP A 343 13.25 -14.56 3.34
C ASP A 343 14.00 -14.47 4.67
N VAL A 344 15.33 -14.53 4.63
CA VAL A 344 16.14 -14.58 5.85
C VAL A 344 17.20 -13.49 5.80
N THR A 345 17.24 -12.65 6.83
CA THR A 345 18.36 -11.78 7.15
C THR A 345 18.94 -12.17 8.50
N ALA A 346 20.17 -12.70 8.55
CA ALA A 346 20.80 -13.14 9.80
C ALA A 346 22.33 -13.33 9.68
N ILE A 347 23.00 -13.60 10.80
CA ILE A 347 24.37 -14.12 10.82
C ILE A 347 24.29 -15.65 10.66
N ILE A 348 25.01 -16.23 9.70
CA ILE A 348 24.99 -17.67 9.40
C ILE A 348 26.38 -18.25 9.67
N GLU A 349 26.52 -19.04 10.74
CA GLU A 349 27.81 -19.60 11.13
C GLU A 349 28.11 -20.97 10.53
N ASP A 350 27.08 -21.75 10.21
CA ASP A 350 27.20 -23.14 9.76
C ASP A 350 26.66 -23.32 8.35
N THR A 351 27.35 -24.16 7.58
CA THR A 351 26.95 -24.59 6.22
C THR A 351 25.66 -25.40 6.24
N SER A 352 25.37 -26.10 7.35
CA SER A 352 24.16 -26.92 7.52
C SER A 352 22.87 -26.14 7.22
N PHE A 353 22.84 -24.83 7.52
CA PHE A 353 21.72 -23.95 7.19
C PHE A 353 21.40 -23.95 5.69
N PHE A 354 22.42 -23.79 4.83
CA PHE A 354 22.23 -23.81 3.37
C PHE A 354 21.88 -25.20 2.87
N THR A 355 22.54 -26.24 3.40
CA THR A 355 22.26 -27.62 3.00
C THR A 355 20.83 -28.03 3.30
N GLU A 356 20.32 -27.73 4.50
CA GLU A 356 18.93 -28.00 4.89
C GLU A 356 17.95 -27.27 3.98
N LEU A 357 18.21 -25.99 3.73
CA LEU A 357 17.36 -25.13 2.93
C LEU A 357 17.24 -25.59 1.47
N LEU A 358 18.37 -25.95 0.88
CA LEU A 358 18.45 -26.36 -0.51
C LEU A 358 18.04 -27.83 -0.72
N THR A 359 18.25 -28.71 0.27
CA THR A 359 17.87 -30.13 0.14
C THR A 359 16.38 -30.34 0.36
N ASN A 360 15.78 -29.65 1.34
CA ASN A 360 14.37 -29.84 1.70
C ASN A 360 13.41 -28.84 1.02
N GLY A 361 13.95 -27.88 0.27
CA GLY A 361 13.21 -26.76 -0.32
C GLY A 361 12.48 -27.06 -1.63
N HIS A 362 11.97 -28.26 -1.85
CA HIS A 362 11.42 -28.67 -3.16
C HIS A 362 10.24 -27.81 -3.67
N TYR A 363 9.46 -27.22 -2.76
CA TYR A 363 8.33 -26.35 -3.09
C TYR A 363 8.67 -24.85 -3.05
N LEU A 364 9.94 -24.49 -2.84
CA LEU A 364 10.35 -23.09 -2.77
C LEU A 364 10.19 -22.41 -4.13
N GLU A 365 9.33 -21.40 -4.17
CA GLU A 365 9.18 -20.48 -5.29
C GLU A 365 10.07 -19.25 -5.12
N ILE A 366 10.24 -18.80 -3.88
CA ILE A 366 11.01 -17.59 -3.54
C ILE A 366 12.00 -17.94 -2.43
N LEU A 367 13.29 -17.77 -2.71
CA LEU A 367 14.37 -17.92 -1.75
C LEU A 367 15.19 -16.64 -1.70
N ARG A 368 15.21 -15.97 -0.55
CA ARG A 368 15.98 -14.74 -0.31
C ARG A 368 16.82 -14.90 0.94
N ILE A 369 18.13 -14.75 0.80
CA ILE A 369 19.10 -14.89 1.87
C ILE A 369 19.99 -13.66 1.86
N GLN A 370 19.87 -12.85 2.90
CA GLN A 370 20.77 -11.73 3.18
C GLN A 370 21.55 -12.07 4.43
N CYS A 371 22.88 -12.24 4.34
CA CYS A 371 23.60 -12.81 5.48
C CYS A 371 24.96 -12.21 5.71
N ARG A 372 25.39 -12.29 6.98
CA ARG A 372 26.80 -12.21 7.36
C ARG A 372 27.29 -13.63 7.57
N LEU A 373 28.30 -14.06 6.83
CA LEU A 373 28.80 -15.43 6.95
C LEU A 373 29.78 -15.53 8.11
N GLY A 374 29.72 -16.59 8.90
CA GLY A 374 30.71 -16.91 9.93
C GLY A 374 31.91 -17.66 9.35
N GLY A 375 33.02 -17.70 10.08
CA GLY A 375 34.29 -18.26 9.59
C GLY A 375 34.28 -19.77 9.30
N ARG A 376 33.29 -20.51 9.85
CA ARG A 376 33.12 -21.96 9.65
C ARG A 376 32.16 -22.30 8.50
N CYS A 377 31.49 -21.31 7.93
CA CYS A 377 30.52 -21.51 6.88
C CYS A 377 31.23 -21.68 5.53
N VAL A 378 30.86 -22.71 4.76
CA VAL A 378 31.38 -22.98 3.41
C VAL A 378 30.19 -23.25 2.49
N PRO A 379 29.38 -22.22 2.14
CA PRO A 379 28.13 -22.43 1.42
C PRO A 379 28.33 -23.06 0.03
N SER A 380 29.52 -22.93 -0.59
CA SER A 380 29.79 -23.55 -1.89
C SER A 380 29.54 -25.06 -1.92
N LYS A 381 29.81 -25.75 -0.81
CA LYS A 381 29.54 -27.19 -0.66
C LYS A 381 28.06 -27.51 -0.70
N ALA A 382 27.22 -26.63 -0.14
CA ALA A 382 25.77 -26.78 -0.18
C ALA A 382 25.26 -26.57 -1.61
N PHE A 383 25.68 -25.51 -2.30
CA PHE A 383 25.22 -25.22 -3.67
C PHE A 383 25.66 -26.25 -4.72
N ARG A 384 26.79 -26.95 -4.53
CA ARG A 384 27.28 -27.98 -5.47
C ARG A 384 26.48 -29.27 -5.46
N ASN A 385 25.90 -29.64 -4.32
CA ASN A 385 25.34 -30.97 -4.09
C ASN A 385 23.79 -31.01 -4.10
N VAL A 386 23.17 -30.08 -4.80
CA VAL A 386 21.71 -29.85 -4.73
C VAL A 386 21.05 -30.17 -6.06
N ALA A 387 19.95 -30.93 -5.98
CA ALA A 387 19.05 -31.11 -7.12
C ALA A 387 18.30 -29.80 -7.41
N PRO A 388 18.03 -29.48 -8.69
CA PRO A 388 17.36 -28.23 -9.04
C PRO A 388 16.00 -28.10 -8.36
N LEU A 389 15.77 -26.95 -7.75
CA LEU A 389 14.51 -26.55 -7.12
C LEU A 389 13.51 -26.17 -8.22
N GLN A 390 12.73 -27.15 -8.68
CA GLN A 390 11.88 -27.01 -9.87
C GLN A 390 10.85 -25.88 -9.79
N ALA A 391 10.38 -25.56 -8.58
CA ALA A 391 9.40 -24.50 -8.34
C ALA A 391 10.03 -23.09 -8.29
N LEU A 392 11.36 -22.98 -8.22
CA LEU A 392 12.04 -21.72 -7.92
C LEU A 392 11.83 -20.69 -9.04
N ARG A 393 11.25 -19.54 -8.67
CA ARG A 393 11.00 -18.38 -9.55
C ARG A 393 11.82 -17.16 -9.15
N SER A 394 12.20 -17.03 -7.88
CA SER A 394 12.99 -15.91 -7.39
C SER A 394 14.10 -16.40 -6.47
N PHE A 395 15.34 -16.01 -6.76
CA PHE A 395 16.50 -16.32 -5.95
C PHE A 395 17.28 -15.05 -5.61
N VAL A 396 17.56 -14.80 -4.33
CA VAL A 396 18.40 -13.70 -3.86
C VAL A 396 19.44 -14.21 -2.88
N LEU A 397 20.70 -13.90 -3.15
CA LEU A 397 21.81 -14.04 -2.22
C LEU A 397 22.51 -12.69 -2.08
N ASN A 398 22.49 -12.12 -0.87
CA ASN A 398 23.17 -10.87 -0.55
C ASN A 398 24.13 -11.09 0.63
N ILE A 399 25.43 -11.02 0.37
CA ILE A 399 26.46 -11.20 1.40
C ILE A 399 26.87 -9.83 1.95
N LEU A 400 26.50 -9.56 3.20
CA LEU A 400 26.72 -8.27 3.86
C LEU A 400 28.14 -8.12 4.41
N SER A 401 28.71 -9.17 4.97
CA SER A 401 30.07 -9.17 5.50
C SER A 401 30.58 -10.62 5.65
N VAL A 402 31.90 -10.77 5.62
CA VAL A 402 32.60 -12.03 5.91
C VAL A 402 33.76 -11.76 6.87
N PRO A 403 34.06 -12.63 7.83
CA PRO A 403 35.21 -12.47 8.70
C PRO A 403 36.50 -12.63 7.89
N ARG A 404 37.61 -12.09 8.42
CA ARG A 404 38.91 -12.13 7.74
C ARG A 404 39.41 -13.54 7.44
N GLU A 405 39.03 -14.50 8.28
CA GLU A 405 39.38 -15.92 8.19
C GLU A 405 38.48 -16.70 7.22
N PHE A 406 37.42 -16.07 6.69
CA PHE A 406 36.52 -16.71 5.75
C PHE A 406 37.27 -17.08 4.46
N ASN A 407 37.19 -18.35 4.08
CA ASN A 407 37.85 -18.88 2.89
C ASN A 407 36.91 -19.84 2.14
N ASP A 408 36.15 -19.30 1.19
CA ASP A 408 35.33 -20.07 0.25
C ASP A 408 35.40 -19.44 -1.15
N PRO A 409 36.51 -19.65 -1.89
CA PRO A 409 36.74 -19.05 -3.21
C PRO A 409 35.76 -19.58 -4.28
N ASP A 410 35.07 -20.68 -4.00
CA ASP A 410 34.17 -21.37 -4.92
C ASP A 410 32.70 -20.97 -4.73
N LEU A 411 32.41 -20.05 -3.80
CA LEU A 411 31.06 -19.64 -3.47
C LEU A 411 30.29 -19.12 -4.68
N PHE A 412 30.75 -18.05 -5.32
CA PHE A 412 30.03 -17.51 -6.46
C PHE A 412 30.04 -18.39 -7.71
N PRO A 413 31.14 -19.10 -8.07
CA PRO A 413 31.09 -20.11 -9.13
C PRO A 413 30.04 -21.21 -8.88
N SER A 414 29.91 -21.70 -7.66
CA SER A 414 28.89 -22.69 -7.31
C SER A 414 27.47 -22.11 -7.38
N VAL A 415 27.26 -20.87 -6.93
CA VAL A 415 25.98 -20.16 -7.06
C VAL A 415 25.63 -19.92 -8.53
N ALA A 416 26.60 -19.56 -9.37
CA ALA A 416 26.40 -19.40 -10.81
C ALA A 416 25.96 -20.71 -11.48
N ASN A 417 26.59 -21.84 -11.11
CA ASN A 417 26.18 -23.16 -11.57
C ASN A 417 24.77 -23.53 -11.09
N PHE A 418 24.44 -23.25 -9.83
CA PHE A 418 23.10 -23.44 -9.29
C PHE A 418 22.07 -22.63 -10.09
N VAL A 419 22.29 -21.32 -10.30
CA VAL A 419 21.37 -20.46 -11.05
C VAL A 419 21.19 -20.94 -12.49
N ARG A 420 22.25 -21.43 -13.15
CA ARG A 420 22.18 -21.98 -14.51
C ARG A 420 21.22 -23.17 -14.63
N GLN A 421 21.02 -23.93 -13.56
CA GLN A 421 20.06 -25.05 -13.53
C GLN A 421 18.60 -24.61 -13.39
N HIS A 422 18.31 -23.31 -13.27
CA HIS A 422 16.97 -22.75 -13.05
C HIS A 422 16.58 -21.75 -14.16
N PRO A 423 16.31 -22.21 -15.39
CA PRO A 423 16.03 -21.32 -16.54
C PRO A 423 14.71 -20.55 -16.43
N PHE A 424 13.81 -20.97 -15.53
CA PHE A 424 12.50 -20.36 -15.30
C PHE A 424 12.50 -19.30 -14.18
N LEU A 425 13.68 -18.82 -13.77
CA LEU A 425 13.80 -17.72 -12.82
C LEU A 425 13.24 -16.43 -13.44
N ARG A 426 12.36 -15.77 -12.67
CA ARG A 426 11.82 -14.44 -12.95
C ARG A 426 12.55 -13.36 -12.16
N GLY A 427 13.09 -13.68 -10.99
CA GLY A 427 13.85 -12.76 -10.15
C GLY A 427 15.22 -13.32 -9.77
N LEU A 428 16.28 -12.55 -9.99
CA LEU A 428 17.63 -12.91 -9.58
C LEU A 428 18.30 -11.76 -8.84
N GLY A 429 18.79 -12.01 -7.63
CA GLY A 429 19.61 -11.10 -6.85
C GLY A 429 20.92 -11.75 -6.45
N ILE A 430 22.06 -11.27 -6.91
CA ILE A 430 23.38 -11.72 -6.44
C ILE A 430 24.20 -10.49 -6.09
N LEU A 431 24.26 -10.19 -4.80
CA LEU A 431 24.84 -8.97 -4.26
C LEU A 431 25.91 -9.29 -3.23
N LYS A 432 26.90 -8.39 -3.14
CA LYS A 432 27.92 -8.41 -2.09
C LYS A 432 28.17 -7.00 -1.59
N SER A 433 28.55 -6.88 -0.32
CA SER A 433 29.15 -5.68 0.23
C SER A 433 30.59 -5.49 -0.30
N HIS A 434 31.09 -4.26 -0.23
CA HIS A 434 32.48 -3.93 -0.55
C HIS A 434 33.48 -4.61 0.41
N GLU A 435 33.05 -4.98 1.61
CA GLU A 435 33.89 -5.68 2.59
C GLU A 435 34.20 -7.14 2.21
N VAL A 436 33.62 -7.63 1.10
CA VAL A 436 33.52 -9.04 0.75
C VAL A 436 34.28 -9.35 -0.55
N ASP A 437 35.39 -8.66 -0.82
CA ASP A 437 36.18 -8.86 -2.06
C ASP A 437 36.92 -10.20 -2.14
N ARG A 438 36.98 -10.96 -1.03
CA ARG A 438 37.75 -12.21 -0.90
C ARG A 438 37.05 -13.48 -1.41
N VAL A 439 35.80 -13.39 -1.87
CA VAL A 439 34.98 -14.55 -2.25
C VAL A 439 34.94 -14.85 -3.76
N ASN A 440 35.90 -14.31 -4.53
CA ASN A 440 35.99 -14.50 -5.99
C ASN A 440 34.66 -14.20 -6.72
N TYR A 441 34.13 -13.01 -6.49
CA TYR A 441 33.02 -12.50 -7.29
C TYR A 441 33.57 -11.97 -8.62
N ASP A 442 33.42 -12.73 -9.70
CA ASP A 442 34.02 -12.48 -11.00
C ASP A 442 32.97 -12.39 -12.14
N ALA A 443 33.44 -12.17 -13.36
CA ALA A 443 32.59 -12.10 -14.55
C ALA A 443 31.79 -13.39 -14.85
N SER A 444 32.14 -14.55 -14.25
CA SER A 444 31.46 -15.82 -14.52
C SER A 444 29.98 -15.81 -14.09
N ILE A 445 29.65 -15.03 -13.05
CA ILE A 445 28.28 -14.83 -12.55
C ILE A 445 27.41 -14.17 -13.62
N TRP A 446 27.97 -13.19 -14.33
CA TRP A 446 27.30 -12.48 -15.42
C TRP A 446 27.09 -13.35 -16.65
N GLY A 447 27.98 -14.33 -16.88
CA GLY A 447 27.86 -15.29 -17.97
C GLY A 447 26.62 -16.19 -17.90
N VAL A 448 25.94 -16.26 -16.74
CA VAL A 448 24.69 -17.03 -16.59
C VAL A 448 23.47 -16.25 -17.09
N LEU A 449 23.50 -14.91 -17.06
CA LEU A 449 22.34 -14.07 -17.36
C LEU A 449 21.68 -14.37 -18.72
N PRO A 450 22.43 -14.56 -19.83
CA PRO A 450 21.81 -14.87 -21.13
C PRO A 450 21.00 -16.17 -21.15
N THR A 451 21.25 -17.11 -20.21
CA THR A 451 20.50 -18.37 -20.12
C THR A 451 19.14 -18.21 -19.46
N LEU A 452 18.89 -17.09 -18.78
CA LEU A 452 17.68 -16.82 -18.01
C LEU A 452 16.65 -16.04 -18.85
N GLY A 453 16.09 -16.70 -19.86
CA GLY A 453 15.18 -16.07 -20.83
C GLY A 453 13.84 -15.55 -20.26
N GLN A 454 13.49 -15.89 -19.02
CA GLN A 454 12.26 -15.42 -18.34
C GLN A 454 12.53 -14.38 -17.24
N LEU A 455 13.76 -13.89 -17.13
CA LEU A 455 14.15 -12.98 -16.06
C LEU A 455 13.47 -11.61 -16.24
N GLN A 456 12.74 -11.18 -15.22
CA GLN A 456 12.01 -9.90 -15.17
C GLN A 456 12.66 -8.91 -14.19
N SER A 457 13.20 -9.42 -13.06
CA SER A 457 13.87 -8.61 -12.05
C SER A 457 15.31 -9.08 -11.83
N LEU A 458 16.26 -8.13 -11.87
CA LEU A 458 17.69 -8.39 -11.69
C LEU A 458 18.28 -7.41 -10.66
N SER A 459 18.97 -7.93 -9.65
CA SER A 459 19.84 -7.19 -8.74
C SER A 459 21.23 -7.78 -8.77
N ILE A 460 22.22 -7.04 -9.26
CA ILE A 460 23.55 -7.61 -9.45
C ILE A 460 24.66 -6.58 -9.22
N TYR A 461 25.80 -7.06 -8.71
CA TYR A 461 27.02 -6.29 -8.57
C TYR A 461 27.87 -6.43 -9.84
N ILE A 462 28.43 -5.33 -10.35
CA ILE A 462 29.32 -5.35 -11.51
C ILE A 462 30.75 -5.64 -11.02
N PRO A 463 31.37 -6.76 -11.42
CA PRO A 463 32.70 -7.10 -10.94
C PRO A 463 33.77 -6.25 -11.64
N ASN A 464 34.96 -6.15 -11.04
CA ASN A 464 36.05 -5.30 -11.56
C ASN A 464 36.66 -5.83 -12.87
N ASP A 465 36.50 -7.12 -13.15
CA ASP A 465 37.01 -7.81 -14.33
C ASP A 465 36.04 -7.78 -15.52
N LEU A 466 34.86 -7.16 -15.38
CA LEU A 466 33.87 -7.02 -16.44
C LEU A 466 33.70 -5.55 -16.87
N ALA A 467 33.90 -5.29 -18.16
CA ALA A 467 33.64 -3.98 -18.74
C ALA A 467 32.14 -3.60 -18.61
N LEU A 468 31.87 -2.40 -18.08
CA LEU A 468 30.50 -1.92 -17.83
C LEU A 468 29.64 -1.84 -19.10
N THR A 469 30.25 -1.46 -20.22
CA THR A 469 29.56 -1.42 -21.51
C THR A 469 29.06 -2.81 -21.88
N LEU A 470 29.93 -3.84 -21.79
CA LEU A 470 29.58 -5.22 -22.10
C LEU A 470 28.57 -5.81 -21.12
N SER A 471 28.65 -5.46 -19.83
CA SER A 471 27.77 -5.99 -18.79
C SER A 471 26.29 -5.72 -19.10
N THR A 472 25.96 -4.50 -19.53
CA THR A 472 24.58 -4.15 -19.91
C THR A 472 24.02 -4.96 -21.07
N TRP A 473 24.85 -5.37 -22.03
CA TRP A 473 24.45 -6.24 -23.15
C TRP A 473 24.16 -7.68 -22.74
N LEU A 474 24.72 -8.15 -21.63
CA LEU A 474 24.45 -9.49 -21.09
C LEU A 474 23.10 -9.58 -20.37
N ILE A 475 22.48 -8.44 -20.04
CA ILE A 475 21.19 -8.40 -19.33
C ILE A 475 20.09 -8.87 -20.30
N PRO A 476 19.25 -9.86 -19.91
CA PRO A 476 18.14 -10.30 -20.73
C PRO A 476 17.18 -9.15 -21.06
N ARG A 477 16.72 -9.09 -22.31
CA ARG A 477 15.80 -8.04 -22.78
C ARG A 477 14.42 -8.10 -22.13
N THR A 478 14.11 -9.19 -21.43
CA THR A 478 12.89 -9.40 -20.65
C THR A 478 12.90 -8.67 -19.30
N VAL A 479 14.05 -8.17 -18.84
CA VAL A 479 14.18 -7.49 -17.55
C VAL A 479 13.45 -6.14 -17.59
N THR A 480 12.52 -5.98 -16.65
CA THR A 480 11.71 -4.76 -16.44
C THR A 480 12.15 -4.00 -15.18
N SER A 481 12.80 -4.69 -14.24
CA SER A 481 13.26 -4.15 -12.95
C SER A 481 14.74 -4.45 -12.76
N LEU A 482 15.58 -3.41 -12.75
CA LEU A 482 17.04 -3.54 -12.71
C LEU A 482 17.64 -2.76 -11.54
N HIS A 483 18.39 -3.45 -10.69
CA HIS A 483 19.26 -2.85 -9.68
C HIS A 483 20.71 -3.22 -9.97
N MET A 484 21.53 -2.22 -10.23
CA MET A 484 22.96 -2.40 -10.45
C MET A 484 23.75 -1.69 -9.37
N THR A 485 24.71 -2.42 -8.81
CA THR A 485 25.70 -1.87 -7.89
C THR A 485 27.05 -1.85 -8.60
N THR A 486 27.63 -0.66 -8.72
CA THR A 486 28.98 -0.47 -9.27
C THR A 486 30.02 -0.49 -8.15
N PRO A 487 31.28 -0.88 -8.43
CA PRO A 487 32.38 -0.67 -7.50
C PRO A 487 32.55 0.81 -7.15
N PRO A 488 33.06 1.12 -5.95
CA PRO A 488 33.36 2.49 -5.57
C PRO A 488 34.53 2.98 -6.43
N ASN A 489 34.50 4.24 -6.88
CA ASN A 489 35.51 4.89 -7.73
C ASN A 489 35.46 4.58 -9.24
N GLN A 490 34.35 4.03 -9.75
CA GLN A 490 34.19 3.89 -11.20
C GLN A 490 33.81 5.23 -11.84
N ASP A 491 34.44 5.59 -12.96
CA ASP A 491 34.16 6.83 -13.69
C ASP A 491 32.69 6.87 -14.15
N THR A 492 31.97 7.92 -13.72
CA THR A 492 30.55 8.11 -14.04
C THR A 492 30.32 8.23 -15.54
N SER A 493 31.29 8.76 -16.30
CA SER A 493 31.23 8.87 -17.76
C SER A 493 31.09 7.51 -18.47
N LEU A 494 31.64 6.43 -17.90
CA LEU A 494 31.52 5.08 -18.46
C LEU A 494 30.10 4.52 -18.32
N ILE A 495 29.33 4.99 -17.32
CA ILE A 495 27.94 4.59 -17.13
C ILE A 495 27.08 5.09 -18.29
N ALA A 496 27.35 6.29 -18.80
CA ALA A 496 26.62 6.84 -19.95
C ALA A 496 26.79 6.02 -21.23
N GLN A 497 27.97 5.43 -21.41
CA GLN A 497 28.26 4.55 -22.55
C GLN A 497 27.54 3.21 -22.48
N ALA A 498 27.08 2.82 -21.29
CA ALA A 498 26.41 1.54 -21.06
C ALA A 498 24.89 1.59 -21.31
N TRP A 499 24.27 2.78 -21.36
CA TRP A 499 22.82 2.90 -21.58
C TRP A 499 22.28 2.22 -22.84
N PRO A 500 22.97 2.25 -24.01
CA PRO A 500 22.47 1.57 -25.21
C PRO A 500 22.34 0.05 -25.04
N GLY A 501 23.12 -0.55 -24.13
CA GLY A 501 23.05 -1.97 -23.83
C GLY A 501 21.86 -2.33 -22.93
N LEU A 502 21.25 -1.39 -22.23
CA LEU A 502 20.15 -1.66 -21.31
C LEU A 502 18.88 -2.18 -22.02
N PRO A 503 18.11 -3.08 -21.40
CA PRO A 503 16.80 -3.48 -21.89
C PRO A 503 15.87 -2.26 -22.08
N PRO A 504 15.19 -2.13 -23.25
CA PRO A 504 14.39 -0.94 -23.55
C PRO A 504 13.10 -0.84 -22.73
N LYS A 505 12.58 -1.98 -22.23
CA LYS A 505 11.31 -2.08 -21.47
C LYS A 505 11.49 -1.96 -19.96
N ILE A 506 12.60 -1.38 -19.50
CA ILE A 506 12.84 -1.17 -18.07
C ILE A 506 11.84 -0.15 -17.54
N LYS A 507 11.08 -0.53 -16.51
CA LYS A 507 10.17 0.34 -15.76
C LYS A 507 10.79 0.85 -14.46
N PHE A 508 11.65 0.05 -13.83
CA PHE A 508 12.38 0.39 -12.61
C PHE A 508 13.89 0.24 -12.77
N LEU A 509 14.63 1.31 -12.48
CA LEU A 509 16.10 1.31 -12.51
C LEU A 509 16.65 1.83 -11.19
N SER A 510 17.55 1.08 -10.57
CA SER A 510 18.20 1.44 -9.30
C SER A 510 19.72 1.40 -9.43
N LEU A 511 20.35 2.56 -9.30
CA LEU A 511 21.78 2.75 -9.40
C LEU A 511 22.34 3.24 -8.07
N THR A 512 23.46 2.65 -7.64
CA THR A 512 24.19 3.09 -6.44
C THR A 512 25.04 4.34 -6.70
N THR A 513 25.34 4.64 -7.96
CA THR A 513 26.16 5.80 -8.35
C THR A 513 25.32 7.07 -8.47
N GLN A 514 25.93 8.21 -8.13
CA GLN A 514 25.39 9.54 -8.41
C GLN A 514 25.49 9.83 -9.91
N LEU A 515 24.42 10.34 -10.51
CA LEU A 515 24.39 10.78 -11.90
C LEU A 515 24.28 12.30 -11.96
N THR A 516 25.02 12.94 -12.86
CA THR A 516 24.81 14.36 -13.17
C THR A 516 23.45 14.56 -13.84
N GLN A 517 22.90 15.77 -13.77
CA GLN A 517 21.58 16.06 -14.36
C GLN A 517 21.55 15.77 -15.87
N GLU A 518 22.61 16.11 -16.60
CA GLU A 518 22.75 15.82 -18.04
C GLU A 518 22.67 14.32 -18.33
N MET A 519 23.32 13.51 -17.48
CA MET A 519 23.29 12.07 -17.61
C MET A 519 21.92 11.48 -17.29
N GLN A 520 21.25 12.02 -16.27
CA GLN A 520 19.88 11.63 -15.95
C GLN A 520 18.95 11.94 -17.13
N ASN A 521 19.03 13.14 -17.70
CA ASN A 521 18.21 13.52 -18.85
C ASN A 521 18.45 12.59 -20.05
N SER A 522 19.72 12.29 -20.39
CA SER A 522 20.02 11.39 -21.50
C SER A 522 19.59 9.93 -21.24
N LEU A 523 19.64 9.46 -20.00
CA LEU A 523 19.08 8.16 -19.60
C LEU A 523 17.56 8.12 -19.80
N LEU A 524 16.88 9.18 -19.37
CA LEU A 524 15.43 9.34 -19.46
C LEU A 524 14.93 9.43 -20.91
N ASP A 525 15.72 10.04 -21.80
CA ASP A 525 15.43 10.09 -23.24
C ASP A 525 15.53 8.70 -23.88
N LYS A 526 16.51 7.89 -23.47
CA LYS A 526 16.75 6.55 -24.03
C LYS A 526 15.77 5.50 -23.51
N LEU A 527 15.34 5.59 -22.26
CA LEU A 527 14.47 4.59 -21.61
C LEU A 527 13.04 5.11 -21.49
N GLN A 528 12.28 5.08 -22.59
CA GLN A 528 10.93 5.63 -22.65
C GLN A 528 9.95 4.99 -21.64
N ASP A 529 10.11 3.68 -21.39
CA ASP A 529 9.25 2.93 -20.46
C ASP A 529 9.63 3.11 -18.97
N LEU A 530 10.70 3.84 -18.66
CA LEU A 530 11.15 4.05 -17.28
C LEU A 530 10.17 4.95 -16.52
N ARG A 531 9.69 4.45 -15.37
CA ARG A 531 8.70 5.13 -14.52
C ARG A 531 9.24 5.48 -13.14
N LEU A 532 10.20 4.70 -12.68
CA LEU A 532 10.79 4.88 -11.35
C LEU A 532 12.30 4.69 -11.41
N LEU A 533 13.02 5.72 -10.96
CA LEU A 533 14.47 5.74 -10.88
C LEU A 533 14.89 5.82 -9.40
N ARG A 534 15.80 4.96 -8.95
CA ARG A 534 16.40 5.03 -7.62
C ARG A 534 17.87 5.39 -7.74
N LEU A 535 18.28 6.53 -7.21
CA LEU A 535 19.66 7.01 -7.19
C LEU A 535 20.12 7.15 -5.75
N GLN A 536 21.22 6.47 -5.39
CA GLN A 536 21.80 6.55 -4.03
C GLN A 536 20.80 6.34 -2.89
N GLY A 537 19.81 5.46 -3.10
CA GLY A 537 18.80 5.18 -2.09
C GLY A 537 17.56 6.08 -2.16
N SER A 538 17.60 7.22 -2.85
CA SER A 538 16.47 8.11 -3.10
C SER A 538 15.67 7.64 -4.30
N TYR A 539 14.33 7.69 -4.22
CA TYR A 539 13.43 7.31 -5.30
C TYR A 539 12.94 8.56 -6.03
N HIS A 540 12.85 8.48 -7.35
CA HIS A 540 12.40 9.55 -8.23
C HIS A 540 11.37 8.99 -9.21
N THR A 541 10.14 9.50 -9.16
CA THR A 541 9.14 9.20 -10.19
C THR A 541 9.50 9.96 -11.46
N VAL A 542 9.48 9.26 -12.59
CA VAL A 542 9.67 9.85 -13.91
C VAL A 542 8.31 10.33 -14.41
N LEU A 543 8.16 11.64 -14.55
CA LEU A 543 6.99 12.28 -15.15
C LEU A 543 7.38 12.74 -16.55
N ARG A 544 6.57 12.37 -17.55
CA ARG A 544 6.74 12.81 -18.94
C ARG A 544 5.56 13.71 -19.28
N ASP A 545 5.84 14.95 -19.64
CA ASP A 545 4.81 15.90 -20.09
C ASP A 545 4.46 15.67 -21.57
N GLU A 546 3.37 16.27 -22.05
CA GLU A 546 2.88 16.18 -23.43
C GLU A 546 3.92 16.68 -24.47
N ILE A 547 4.88 17.51 -24.02
CA ILE A 547 5.98 18.06 -24.82
C ILE A 547 7.24 17.17 -24.73
N ASN A 548 7.15 15.94 -24.18
CA ASN A 548 8.27 15.04 -23.88
C ASN A 548 9.32 15.62 -22.91
N MET A 549 8.98 16.69 -22.17
CA MET A 549 9.82 17.14 -21.06
C MET A 549 9.76 16.10 -19.94
N VAL A 550 10.93 15.64 -19.49
CA VAL A 550 11.03 14.63 -18.44
C VAL A 550 11.45 15.28 -17.14
N GLU A 551 10.57 15.20 -16.13
CA GLU A 551 10.85 15.68 -14.78
C GLU A 551 10.92 14.51 -13.79
N GLY A 552 11.92 14.54 -12.90
CA GLY A 552 12.07 13.56 -11.83
C GLY A 552 11.52 14.08 -10.51
N GLU A 553 10.36 13.60 -10.05
CA GLU A 553 9.81 13.94 -8.73
C GLU A 553 10.45 13.06 -7.66
N SER A 554 11.29 13.64 -6.80
CA SER A 554 11.87 12.94 -5.65
C SER A 554 10.81 12.54 -4.62
N TRP A 555 10.89 11.31 -4.13
CA TRP A 555 10.01 10.80 -3.10
C TRP A 555 10.46 11.30 -1.72
N PRO A 556 9.53 11.86 -0.93
CA PRO A 556 9.79 12.07 0.49
C PRO A 556 10.10 10.74 1.20
N ALA A 557 10.96 10.75 2.22
CA ALA A 557 11.36 9.56 2.99
C ALA A 557 10.17 8.76 3.55
N ARG A 558 9.09 9.45 3.92
CA ARG A 558 7.83 8.82 4.33
C ARG A 558 7.19 7.97 3.23
N ARG A 559 7.16 8.48 2.00
CA ARG A 559 6.56 7.80 0.83
C ARG A 559 7.29 6.49 0.58
N SER A 560 8.63 6.53 0.56
CA SER A 560 9.46 5.33 0.37
C SER A 560 9.33 4.33 1.54
N ARG A 561 9.22 4.79 2.78
CA ARG A 561 9.16 3.92 3.97
C ARG A 561 7.81 3.23 4.17
N PHE A 562 6.70 3.97 4.04
CA PHE A 562 5.37 3.47 4.45
C PHE A 562 4.43 3.17 3.28
N TYR A 563 4.68 3.75 2.11
CA TYR A 563 3.77 3.66 0.96
C TYR A 563 4.44 3.16 -0.32
N SER A 564 5.71 2.76 -0.30
CA SER A 564 6.43 2.33 -1.50
C SER A 564 5.68 1.26 -2.29
N GLN A 565 5.09 0.27 -1.61
CA GLN A 565 4.31 -0.78 -2.27
C GLN A 565 3.11 -0.23 -3.07
N ASP A 566 2.32 0.65 -2.45
CA ASP A 566 1.16 1.26 -3.11
C ASP A 566 1.60 2.13 -4.31
N TRP A 567 2.82 2.69 -4.27
CA TRP A 567 3.38 3.48 -5.37
C TRP A 567 4.02 2.63 -6.47
N TYR A 568 4.62 1.48 -6.15
CA TYR A 568 5.08 0.52 -7.16
C TYR A 568 3.89 0.00 -7.97
N GLU A 569 2.79 -0.35 -7.29
CA GLU A 569 1.52 -0.71 -7.92
C GLU A 569 1.00 0.43 -8.80
N TRP A 570 1.00 1.67 -8.30
CA TRP A 570 0.56 2.83 -9.07
C TRP A 570 1.41 3.04 -10.34
N LEU A 571 2.72 2.91 -10.24
CA LEU A 571 3.60 3.05 -11.39
C LEU A 571 3.63 1.80 -12.26
N ASP A 572 2.92 0.73 -11.92
CA ASP A 572 2.97 -0.58 -12.60
C ASP A 572 4.43 -1.03 -12.82
N CYS A 573 5.24 -0.76 -11.79
CA CYS A 573 6.56 -1.32 -11.62
C CYS A 573 6.40 -2.65 -10.91
N GLU A 574 6.99 -3.72 -11.44
CA GLU A 574 7.15 -4.94 -10.67
C GLU A 574 7.87 -4.59 -9.36
N GLU A 575 7.34 -5.11 -8.24
CA GLU A 575 7.93 -4.86 -6.93
C GLU A 575 9.45 -5.14 -7.03
N PRO A 576 10.32 -4.22 -6.58
CA PRO A 576 11.73 -4.51 -6.39
C PRO A 576 11.87 -5.44 -5.17
N GLY A 577 11.22 -6.60 -5.24
CA GLY A 577 11.16 -7.60 -4.19
C GLY A 577 12.53 -8.21 -3.91
N LEU A 578 13.57 -7.87 -4.67
CA LEU A 578 14.91 -8.32 -4.36
C LEU A 578 15.49 -7.60 -3.11
N MET A 579 14.98 -6.42 -2.70
CA MET A 579 15.60 -5.59 -1.63
C MET A 579 14.65 -4.88 -0.64
N SER A 580 13.32 -4.87 -0.86
CA SER A 580 12.40 -3.96 -0.14
C SER A 580 11.87 -4.46 1.21
N ALA A 581 11.92 -5.76 1.51
CA ALA A 581 11.17 -6.32 2.65
C ALA A 581 11.78 -6.00 4.04
N GLY A 582 13.11 -5.84 4.14
CA GLY A 582 13.80 -5.67 5.42
C GLY A 582 14.64 -4.38 5.58
N LEU A 583 15.31 -3.91 4.51
CA LEU A 583 16.31 -2.84 4.62
C LEU A 583 15.73 -1.46 4.96
N SER A 584 14.48 -1.19 4.57
CA SER A 584 13.78 0.08 4.84
C SER A 584 13.55 0.33 6.35
N TYR A 585 13.58 -0.72 7.17
CA TYR A 585 13.33 -0.64 8.61
C TYR A 585 14.61 -0.74 9.45
N LEU A 586 15.67 -1.34 8.92
CA LEU A 586 16.92 -1.60 9.65
C LEU A 586 17.95 -0.46 9.57
N HIS A 587 17.84 0.45 8.59
CA HIS A 587 18.62 1.69 8.58
C HIS A 587 17.91 2.80 9.36
N VAL A 588 17.91 2.67 10.69
CA VAL A 588 17.76 3.77 11.68
C VAL A 588 18.71 3.50 12.83
#